data_AF-A0A520DWP5-F1
#
_entry.id   AF-A0A520DWP5-F1
#
_cell.length_a   1.000
_cell.length_b   1.000
_cell.length_c   1.000
_cell.angle_alpha   90.00
_cell.angle_beta   90.00
_cell.angle_gamma   90.00
#
_symmetry.space_group_name_H-M   'P 1'
#
loop_
_entity.id
_entity.type
_entity.pdbx_description
1 polymer ?
#
loop_
_entity_poly.entity_id
_entity_poly.type
_entity_poly.pdbx_seq_one_letter_code
_entity_poly.pdbx_strand_id
1 'polypeptide(L)'
;LEPLEKSTNAPGPVSNVKYTAGPGNATITYALPSDNDLLYVKAIYSLANGRVMEVKASYYGNTLKVEGFGDTEEHEVKLYAVNRSEVESAPISIKVKPLENPIWGVFRSMKALADFGGMRFTAKNPAEADLAIEILTEDSKGRMMPTSKNIYTSTIDIDQAIRGYDPVSRKFAITIRDRWLNYSDTLYTTLVPLYEAEIPKSGYRAVTLPSDVALHTSTAIANLWDGDLLNWPRVLMTSSAVLTPQWFSFDIGKLSALSRVVIWDYPEYLNGRTYFYGGNLNEFEIWGTNNPPADGSFTNWTKLGTFKAKKPSGTAYGNNTTEDVAAGQIGLNYTFDAGIPKVRYLRIKSNKNWQGTTFMAIGELQVYGDPR
;
A
#
# COMPACT_ATOMS: atom_id res chain seq x y z
N LEU A 1 -1.01 40.31 -7.22
CA LEU A 1 -1.08 40.82 -5.84
C LEU A 1 0.16 41.68 -5.66
N GLU A 2 -0.02 42.94 -5.29
CA GLU A 2 1.11 43.87 -5.06
C GLU A 2 1.39 43.98 -3.55
N PRO A 3 2.66 44.22 -3.16
CA PRO A 3 3.03 44.44 -1.76
C PRO A 3 2.29 45.63 -1.13
N LEU A 4 1.94 45.51 0.15
CA LEU A 4 1.35 46.61 0.93
C LEU A 4 2.41 47.66 1.32
N GLU A 5 3.65 47.22 1.52
CA GLU A 5 4.79 48.08 1.79
C GLU A 5 5.51 48.44 0.48
N LYS A 6 6.05 49.66 0.39
CA LYS A 6 6.75 50.17 -0.81
C LYS A 6 8.13 50.68 -0.43
N SER A 7 9.06 49.76 -0.19
CA SER A 7 10.49 50.01 -0.05
C SER A 7 11.20 49.64 -1.36
N THR A 8 12.19 50.43 -1.77
CA THR A 8 13.09 50.13 -2.89
C THR A 8 14.44 49.57 -2.45
N ASN A 9 14.69 49.51 -1.13
CA ASN A 9 15.95 49.02 -0.59
C ASN A 9 15.87 47.50 -0.45
N ALA A 10 16.83 46.79 -1.04
CA ALA A 10 16.96 45.34 -0.86
C ALA A 10 17.51 45.01 0.54
N PRO A 11 17.10 43.89 1.15
CA PRO A 11 17.71 43.41 2.38
C PRO A 11 19.16 42.94 2.14
N GLY A 12 19.93 42.81 3.22
CA GLY A 12 21.24 42.17 3.15
C GLY A 12 21.16 40.71 2.67
N PRO A 13 22.19 40.16 2.01
CA PRO A 13 22.22 38.76 1.66
C PRO A 13 22.29 37.88 2.92
N VAL A 14 21.85 36.62 2.80
CA VAL A 14 22.09 35.62 3.85
C VAL A 14 23.57 35.35 4.02
N SER A 15 23.98 34.89 5.20
CA SER A 15 25.40 34.55 5.50
C SER A 15 25.54 33.18 6.16
N ASN A 16 26.77 32.74 6.43
CA ASN A 16 27.05 31.45 7.10
C ASN A 16 26.34 30.25 6.45
N VAL A 17 26.24 30.25 5.13
CA VAL A 17 25.53 29.22 4.38
C VAL A 17 26.28 27.89 4.46
N LYS A 18 25.61 26.85 4.92
CA LYS A 18 26.10 25.47 5.01
C LYS A 18 25.03 24.52 4.49
N TYR A 19 25.41 23.31 4.12
CA TYR A 19 24.43 22.30 3.74
C TYR A 19 24.78 20.92 4.30
N THR A 20 23.74 20.10 4.47
CA THR A 20 23.83 18.67 4.76
C THR A 20 23.19 17.91 3.59
N ALA A 21 23.91 16.95 3.00
CA ALA A 21 23.41 16.14 1.91
C ALA A 21 22.39 15.09 2.39
N GLY A 22 21.36 14.83 1.59
CA GLY A 22 20.37 13.78 1.79
C GLY A 22 20.05 13.05 0.48
N PRO A 23 19.29 11.94 0.51
CA PRO A 23 18.96 11.16 -0.68
C PRO A 23 18.15 12.00 -1.70
N GLY A 24 18.75 12.35 -2.84
CA GLY A 24 18.15 13.23 -3.85
C GLY A 24 17.81 14.64 -3.37
N ASN A 25 18.40 15.09 -2.26
CA ASN A 25 18.13 16.40 -1.65
C ASN A 25 19.33 16.97 -0.89
N ALA A 26 19.25 18.24 -0.51
CA ALA A 26 20.16 18.85 0.45
C ALA A 26 19.38 19.82 1.36
N THR A 27 19.73 19.84 2.63
CA THR A 27 19.21 20.79 3.61
C THR A 27 20.23 21.89 3.82
N ILE A 28 19.87 23.11 3.48
CA ILE A 28 20.71 24.30 3.55
C ILE A 28 20.34 25.08 4.81
N THR A 29 21.34 25.47 5.60
CA THR A 29 21.19 26.35 6.77
C THR A 29 21.95 27.64 6.55
N TYR A 30 21.42 28.75 7.04
CA TYR A 30 22.02 30.09 6.86
C TYR A 30 21.71 31.01 8.05
N ALA A 31 22.42 32.13 8.13
CA ALA A 31 22.10 33.23 9.03
C ALA A 31 21.32 34.31 8.28
N LEU A 32 20.25 34.79 8.91
CA LEU A 32 19.39 35.83 8.37
C LEU A 32 20.07 37.21 8.44
N PRO A 33 19.80 38.10 7.48
CA PRO A 33 20.19 39.50 7.61
C PRO A 33 19.35 40.19 8.71
N SER A 34 19.85 41.30 9.26
CA SER A 34 19.22 42.01 10.38
C SER A 34 18.14 43.03 9.95
N ASP A 35 17.72 43.02 8.69
CA ASP A 35 16.72 43.93 8.14
C ASP A 35 15.35 43.71 8.78
N ASN A 36 14.76 44.77 9.34
CA ASN A 36 13.46 44.71 10.04
C ASN A 36 12.28 44.37 9.12
N ASP A 37 12.42 44.66 7.82
CA ASP A 37 11.42 44.40 6.78
C ASP A 37 11.64 43.06 6.07
N LEU A 38 12.56 42.20 6.54
CA LEU A 38 12.75 40.86 5.99
C LEU A 38 11.44 40.06 6.07
N LEU A 39 11.07 39.41 4.96
CA LEU A 39 9.87 38.60 4.86
C LEU A 39 10.19 37.10 4.73
N TYR A 40 11.08 36.75 3.82
CA TYR A 40 11.48 35.35 3.62
C TYR A 40 12.86 35.23 2.99
N VAL A 41 13.43 34.03 3.03
CA VAL A 41 14.56 33.63 2.20
C VAL A 41 14.07 32.61 1.19
N LYS A 42 14.52 32.73 -0.06
CA LYS A 42 14.24 31.75 -1.10
C LYS A 42 15.51 31.14 -1.68
N ALA A 43 15.43 29.88 -2.07
CA ALA A 43 16.43 29.19 -2.87
C ALA A 43 15.87 28.91 -4.26
N ILE A 44 16.68 29.16 -5.29
CA ILE A 44 16.40 28.87 -6.70
C ILE A 44 17.45 27.87 -7.20
N TYR A 45 17.01 26.80 -7.84
CA TYR A 45 17.85 25.76 -8.44
C TYR A 45 17.14 25.12 -9.64
N SER A 46 17.88 24.37 -10.45
CA SER A 46 17.32 23.66 -11.61
C SER A 46 17.42 22.16 -11.42
N LEU A 47 16.40 21.43 -11.86
CA LEU A 47 16.42 19.98 -11.95
C LEU A 47 17.01 19.54 -13.29
N ALA A 48 17.39 18.26 -13.41
CA ALA A 48 17.94 17.68 -14.64
C ALA A 48 16.99 17.80 -15.86
N ASN A 49 15.67 17.86 -15.63
CA ASN A 49 14.67 18.08 -16.67
C ASN A 49 14.51 19.56 -17.09
N GLY A 50 15.35 20.46 -16.58
CA GLY A 50 15.32 21.90 -16.87
C GLY A 50 14.28 22.70 -16.09
N ARG A 51 13.47 22.06 -15.23
CA ARG A 51 12.51 22.75 -14.38
C ARG A 51 13.24 23.56 -13.32
N VAL A 52 12.94 24.86 -13.28
CA VAL A 52 13.38 25.76 -12.21
C VAL A 52 12.50 25.55 -10.98
N MET A 53 13.15 25.38 -9.85
CA MET A 53 12.53 25.17 -8.54
C MET A 53 12.77 26.39 -7.66
N GLU A 54 11.74 26.77 -6.92
CA GLU A 54 11.80 27.82 -5.89
C GLU A 54 11.28 27.24 -4.58
N VAL A 55 12.06 27.40 -3.50
CA VAL A 55 11.66 27.01 -2.14
C VAL A 55 11.84 28.21 -1.23
N LYS A 56 10.84 28.49 -0.39
CA LYS A 56 10.85 29.62 0.54
C LYS A 56 10.82 29.15 1.98
N ALA A 57 11.47 29.91 2.86
CA ALA A 57 11.35 29.83 4.30
C ALA A 57 11.09 31.23 4.83
N SER A 58 10.09 31.38 5.70
CA SER A 58 9.78 32.69 6.32
C SER A 58 10.98 33.20 7.13
N TYR A 59 10.99 34.48 7.46
CA TYR A 59 12.02 35.10 8.30
C TYR A 59 12.14 34.50 9.72
N TYR A 60 11.21 33.64 10.15
CA TYR A 60 11.34 32.88 11.40
C TYR A 60 12.21 31.62 11.26
N GLY A 61 12.47 31.18 10.02
CA GLY A 61 13.23 29.99 9.69
C GLY A 61 14.62 30.32 9.12
N ASN A 62 15.56 29.41 9.34
CA ASN A 62 16.94 29.55 8.89
C ASN A 62 17.40 28.34 8.04
N THR A 63 16.45 27.57 7.54
CA THR A 63 16.68 26.29 6.85
C THR A 63 15.81 26.20 5.60
N LEU A 64 16.40 25.74 4.49
CA LEU A 64 15.74 25.46 3.22
C LEU A 64 16.08 24.04 2.76
N LYS A 65 15.10 23.25 2.34
CA LYS A 65 15.33 21.94 1.72
C LYS A 65 15.20 22.06 0.20
N VAL A 66 16.27 21.76 -0.52
CA VAL A 66 16.27 21.64 -1.98
C VAL A 66 16.25 20.17 -2.36
N GLU A 67 15.35 19.76 -3.26
CA GLU A 67 15.03 18.35 -3.48
C GLU A 67 14.65 18.07 -4.94
N GLY A 68 14.73 16.80 -5.33
CA GLY A 68 14.41 16.35 -6.68
C GLY A 68 15.63 16.08 -7.56
N PHE A 69 16.82 16.06 -6.98
CA PHE A 69 18.03 15.65 -7.68
C PHE A 69 17.99 14.13 -7.96
N GLY A 70 18.13 13.74 -9.22
CA GLY A 70 18.16 12.34 -9.66
C GLY A 70 19.54 11.70 -9.64
N ASP A 71 20.58 12.53 -9.56
CA ASP A 71 21.99 12.16 -9.64
C ASP A 71 22.74 12.54 -8.35
N THR A 72 24.05 12.30 -8.33
CA THR A 72 24.97 12.67 -7.23
C THR A 72 25.97 13.74 -7.66
N GLU A 73 25.63 14.60 -8.63
CA GLU A 73 26.50 15.66 -9.14
C GLU A 73 26.40 16.94 -8.30
N GLU A 74 27.30 17.90 -8.55
CA GLU A 74 27.20 19.23 -7.95
C GLU A 74 26.11 20.06 -8.65
N HIS A 75 25.20 20.63 -7.86
CA HIS A 75 24.14 21.53 -8.33
C HIS A 75 24.31 22.92 -7.74
N GLU A 76 24.22 23.94 -8.59
CA GLU A 76 24.21 25.34 -8.14
C GLU A 76 22.84 25.68 -7.52
N VAL A 77 22.87 26.28 -6.33
CA VAL A 77 21.70 26.82 -5.64
C VAL A 77 21.95 28.27 -5.31
N LYS A 78 21.00 29.15 -5.68
CA LYS A 78 21.06 30.59 -5.42
C LYS A 78 20.09 30.97 -4.32
N LEU A 79 20.60 31.56 -3.24
CA LEU A 79 19.81 32.04 -2.11
C LEU A 79 19.62 33.56 -2.18
N TYR A 80 18.41 34.00 -1.88
CA TYR A 80 18.00 35.40 -1.85
C TYR A 80 17.26 35.69 -0.55
N ALA A 81 17.60 36.77 0.14
CA ALA A 81 16.74 37.36 1.14
C ALA A 81 15.73 38.29 0.44
N VAL A 82 14.48 38.26 0.86
CA VAL A 82 13.40 39.05 0.25
C VAL A 82 12.63 39.78 1.33
N ASN A 83 12.46 41.08 1.15
CA ASN A 83 11.72 41.92 2.11
C ASN A 83 10.21 41.94 1.83
N ARG A 84 9.47 42.63 2.68
CA ARG A 84 8.00 42.80 2.59
C ARG A 84 7.52 43.56 1.35
N SER A 85 8.44 44.23 0.65
CA SER A 85 8.18 44.92 -0.62
C SER A 85 8.53 44.05 -1.83
N GLU A 86 8.84 42.76 -1.64
CA GLU A 86 9.26 41.81 -2.69
C GLU A 86 10.55 42.24 -3.43
N VAL A 87 11.42 43.00 -2.76
CA VAL A 87 12.76 43.34 -3.27
C VAL A 87 13.76 42.30 -2.79
N GLU A 88 14.52 41.74 -3.75
CA GLU A 88 15.50 40.68 -3.51
C GLU A 88 16.90 41.24 -3.21
N SER A 89 17.63 40.58 -2.32
CA SER A 89 19.07 40.82 -2.11
C SER A 89 19.88 40.38 -3.34
N ALA A 90 21.17 40.74 -3.37
CA ALA A 90 22.13 40.04 -4.21
C ALA A 90 22.15 38.53 -3.85
N PRO A 91 22.34 37.63 -4.83
CA PRO A 91 22.34 36.19 -4.57
C PRO A 91 23.61 35.72 -3.87
N ILE A 92 23.45 34.73 -3.00
CA ILE A 92 24.55 33.85 -2.58
C ILE A 92 24.42 32.52 -3.32
N SER A 93 25.42 32.19 -4.12
CA SER A 93 25.48 30.92 -4.86
C SER A 93 26.31 29.91 -4.09
N ILE A 94 25.75 28.73 -3.85
CA ILE A 94 26.46 27.58 -3.29
C ILE A 94 26.35 26.39 -4.24
N LYS A 95 27.26 25.43 -4.09
CA LYS A 95 27.14 24.13 -4.73
C LYS A 95 26.76 23.08 -3.71
N VAL A 96 25.70 22.32 -3.99
CA VAL A 96 25.28 21.19 -3.17
C VAL A 96 25.50 19.89 -3.94
N LYS A 97 25.94 18.85 -3.24
CA LYS A 97 26.07 17.50 -3.80
C LYS A 97 25.16 16.55 -3.00
N PRO A 98 24.02 16.08 -3.56
CA PRO A 98 23.09 15.22 -2.84
C PRO A 98 23.66 13.80 -2.68
N LEU A 99 23.08 13.03 -1.76
CA LEU A 99 23.27 11.58 -1.74
C LEU A 99 22.43 10.93 -2.83
N GLU A 100 22.71 9.66 -3.13
CA GLU A 100 22.02 8.89 -4.16
C GLU A 100 20.49 8.96 -4.02
N ASN A 101 19.80 9.22 -5.13
CA ASN A 101 18.34 9.23 -5.17
C ASN A 101 17.79 7.84 -4.80
N PRO A 102 16.76 7.75 -3.92
CA PRO A 102 16.18 6.49 -3.48
C PRO A 102 15.78 5.52 -4.60
N ILE A 103 15.39 6.01 -5.79
CA ILE A 103 15.00 5.16 -6.93
C ILE A 103 16.05 4.08 -7.24
N TRP A 104 17.34 4.39 -7.09
CA TRP A 104 18.43 3.48 -7.43
C TRP A 104 18.60 2.36 -6.40
N GLY A 105 18.49 2.69 -5.11
CA GLY A 105 18.49 1.71 -4.04
C GLY A 105 17.31 0.74 -4.16
N VAL A 106 16.12 1.27 -4.45
CA VAL A 106 14.93 0.43 -4.68
C VAL A 106 15.12 -0.45 -5.92
N PHE A 107 15.59 0.10 -7.03
CA PHE A 107 15.83 -0.64 -8.28
C PHE A 107 16.77 -1.82 -8.08
N ARG A 108 17.93 -1.60 -7.43
CA ARG A 108 18.90 -2.68 -7.18
C ARG A 108 18.38 -3.77 -6.26
N SER A 109 17.44 -3.44 -5.37
CA SER A 109 16.83 -4.43 -4.46
C SER A 109 15.67 -5.20 -5.10
N MET A 110 15.22 -4.79 -6.29
CA MET A 110 14.02 -5.30 -6.92
C MET A 110 14.16 -6.77 -7.33
N LYS A 111 13.13 -7.56 -7.03
CA LYS A 111 12.95 -8.92 -7.55
C LYS A 111 11.57 -9.04 -8.16
N ALA A 112 11.47 -9.66 -9.33
CA ALA A 112 10.22 -9.93 -10.02
C ALA A 112 10.09 -11.45 -10.26
N LEU A 113 9.00 -12.04 -9.80
CA LEU A 113 8.73 -13.48 -9.88
C LEU A 113 7.33 -13.71 -10.44
N ALA A 114 7.14 -14.85 -11.09
CA ALA A 114 5.80 -15.28 -11.51
C ALA A 114 4.90 -15.45 -10.28
N ASP A 115 3.66 -15.01 -10.40
CA ASP A 115 2.62 -15.17 -9.38
C ASP A 115 1.28 -15.49 -10.03
N PHE A 116 0.29 -15.86 -9.22
CA PHE A 116 -1.08 -16.14 -9.65
C PHE A 116 -1.68 -14.97 -10.43
N GLY A 117 -2.03 -15.25 -11.69
CA GLY A 117 -2.58 -14.28 -12.62
C GLY A 117 -1.60 -13.18 -13.05
N GLY A 118 -0.31 -13.24 -12.70
CA GLY A 118 0.68 -12.29 -13.19
C GLY A 118 2.05 -12.41 -12.56
N MET A 119 2.44 -11.39 -11.80
CA MET A 119 3.78 -11.22 -11.25
C MET A 119 3.70 -10.61 -9.86
N ARG A 120 4.52 -11.12 -8.94
CA ARG A 120 4.84 -10.49 -7.66
C ARG A 120 6.20 -9.83 -7.77
N PHE A 121 6.31 -8.61 -7.32
CA PHE A 121 7.61 -7.97 -7.16
C PHE A 121 7.82 -7.52 -5.72
N THR A 122 9.08 -7.59 -5.31
CA THR A 122 9.51 -7.16 -3.98
C THR A 122 10.69 -6.21 -4.09
N ALA A 123 10.76 -5.22 -3.20
CA ALA A 123 11.86 -4.26 -3.11
C ALA A 123 11.94 -3.64 -1.71
N LYS A 124 13.03 -2.94 -1.40
CA LYS A 124 13.22 -2.17 -0.17
C LYS A 124 13.34 -0.68 -0.50
N ASN A 125 12.55 0.16 0.17
CA ASN A 125 12.59 1.63 0.12
C ASN A 125 12.85 2.23 1.51
N PRO A 126 14.08 2.11 2.06
CA PRO A 126 14.39 2.57 3.42
C PRO A 126 14.20 4.07 3.65
N ALA A 127 14.16 4.86 2.57
CA ALA A 127 13.97 6.31 2.63
C ALA A 127 12.49 6.74 2.68
N GLU A 128 11.56 5.78 2.59
CA GLU A 128 10.11 6.05 2.50
C GLU A 128 9.77 7.06 1.40
N ALA A 129 10.54 7.05 0.32
CA ALA A 129 10.35 7.96 -0.80
C ALA A 129 9.02 7.68 -1.48
N ASP A 130 8.31 8.73 -1.92
CA ASP A 130 7.11 8.59 -2.75
C ASP A 130 7.51 8.14 -4.16
N LEU A 131 7.18 6.90 -4.49
CA LEU A 131 7.60 6.25 -5.73
C LEU A 131 6.39 5.79 -6.53
N ALA A 132 6.51 5.93 -7.85
CA ALA A 132 5.69 5.23 -8.84
C ALA A 132 6.51 4.08 -9.44
N ILE A 133 5.95 2.88 -9.38
CA ILE A 133 6.50 1.69 -10.03
C ILE A 133 5.69 1.48 -11.29
N GLU A 134 6.31 1.79 -12.42
CA GLU A 134 5.68 1.75 -13.73
C GLU A 134 5.95 0.41 -14.38
N ILE A 135 4.89 -0.24 -14.83
CA ILE A 135 4.94 -1.60 -15.35
C ILE A 135 4.45 -1.58 -16.78
N LEU A 136 5.28 -2.11 -17.67
CA LEU A 136 5.00 -2.29 -19.08
C LEU A 136 4.97 -3.78 -19.43
N THR A 137 4.19 -4.14 -20.43
CA THR A 137 4.19 -5.48 -21.01
C THR A 137 3.98 -5.42 -22.52
N GLU A 138 4.37 -6.47 -23.24
CA GLU A 138 4.22 -6.54 -24.68
C GLU A 138 2.73 -6.57 -25.09
N ASP A 139 2.38 -5.72 -26.07
CA ASP A 139 1.13 -5.78 -26.81
C ASP A 139 1.14 -6.91 -27.86
N SER A 140 0.03 -7.08 -28.59
CA SER A 140 -0.08 -8.09 -29.66
C SER A 140 0.90 -7.90 -30.82
N LYS A 141 1.61 -6.77 -30.88
CA LYS A 141 2.65 -6.45 -31.88
C LYS A 141 4.07 -6.52 -31.29
N GLY A 142 4.22 -6.98 -30.05
CA GLY A 142 5.51 -7.09 -29.37
C GLY A 142 6.08 -5.77 -28.86
N ARG A 143 5.28 -4.69 -28.79
CA ARG A 143 5.73 -3.40 -28.26
C ARG A 143 5.45 -3.32 -26.77
N MET A 144 6.43 -2.85 -25.99
CA MET A 144 6.23 -2.60 -24.57
C MET A 144 5.29 -1.41 -24.38
N MET A 145 4.13 -1.68 -23.78
CA MET A 145 3.09 -0.69 -23.50
C MET A 145 2.88 -0.57 -21.99
N PRO A 146 2.71 0.66 -21.45
CA PRO A 146 2.31 0.85 -20.06
C PRO A 146 1.02 0.12 -19.74
N THR A 147 1.00 -0.50 -18.56
CA THR A 147 -0.20 -1.13 -18.01
C THR A 147 -1.01 -0.10 -17.22
N SER A 148 -2.30 -0.38 -16.97
CA SER A 148 -3.10 0.39 -16.01
C SER A 148 -2.81 0.02 -14.55
N LYS A 149 -1.77 -0.77 -14.29
CA LYS A 149 -1.47 -1.43 -13.00
C LYS A 149 -0.20 -0.88 -12.34
N ASN A 150 0.12 0.39 -12.61
CA ASN A 150 1.21 1.08 -11.93
C ASN A 150 0.92 1.16 -10.42
N ILE A 151 1.98 1.11 -9.63
CA ILE A 151 1.88 1.07 -8.16
C ILE A 151 2.49 2.33 -7.58
N TYR A 152 1.76 2.96 -6.67
CA TYR A 152 2.21 4.14 -5.95
C TYR A 152 2.41 3.76 -4.49
N THR A 153 3.62 3.98 -3.97
CA THR A 153 3.96 3.58 -2.60
C THR A 153 5.07 4.44 -2.01
N SER A 154 5.05 4.54 -0.68
CA SER A 154 6.14 5.05 0.15
C SER A 154 6.55 4.05 1.25
N THR A 155 6.05 2.81 1.20
CA THR A 155 6.35 1.80 2.23
C THR A 155 7.80 1.33 2.17
N ILE A 156 8.39 1.05 3.34
CA ILE A 156 9.76 0.51 3.46
C ILE A 156 9.88 -0.85 2.75
N ASP A 157 8.96 -1.75 3.06
CA ASP A 157 8.88 -3.06 2.44
C ASP A 157 7.84 -3.02 1.33
N ILE A 158 8.32 -3.20 0.09
CA ILE A 158 7.45 -3.23 -1.07
C ILE A 158 7.27 -4.69 -1.43
N ASP A 159 6.01 -5.12 -1.43
CA ASP A 159 5.60 -6.47 -1.79
C ASP A 159 4.21 -6.38 -2.41
N GLN A 160 4.17 -6.46 -3.73
CA GLN A 160 2.95 -6.19 -4.49
C GLN A 160 2.85 -7.15 -5.68
N ALA A 161 1.61 -7.50 -6.00
CA ALA A 161 1.30 -8.39 -7.12
C ALA A 161 0.43 -7.67 -8.15
N ILE A 162 0.78 -7.84 -9.43
CA ILE A 162 -0.10 -7.52 -10.55
C ILE A 162 -0.76 -8.81 -11.05
N ARG A 163 -2.05 -8.73 -11.37
CA ARG A 163 -2.87 -9.88 -11.80
C ARG A 163 -3.53 -9.62 -13.15
N GLY A 164 -4.31 -10.55 -13.67
CA GLY A 164 -5.07 -10.40 -14.92
C GLY A 164 -4.28 -10.71 -16.18
N TYR A 165 -3.31 -11.63 -16.09
CA TYR A 165 -2.56 -12.19 -17.21
C TYR A 165 -2.71 -13.71 -17.24
N ASP A 166 -2.86 -14.25 -18.45
CA ASP A 166 -2.94 -15.68 -18.68
C ASP A 166 -1.60 -16.39 -18.36
N PRO A 167 -1.61 -17.70 -18.06
CA PRO A 167 -0.41 -18.49 -17.76
C PRO A 167 0.39 -18.84 -19.01
N VAL A 168 0.78 -17.81 -19.77
CA VAL A 168 1.61 -17.89 -20.98
C VAL A 168 2.83 -17.00 -20.81
N SER A 169 3.92 -17.34 -21.50
CA SER A 169 5.16 -16.55 -21.45
C SER A 169 4.89 -15.10 -21.82
N ARG A 170 5.34 -14.19 -20.95
CA ARG A 170 5.12 -12.75 -21.09
C ARG A 170 6.36 -11.99 -20.66
N LYS A 171 6.74 -10.98 -21.45
CA LYS A 171 7.77 -10.03 -21.07
C LYS A 171 7.18 -8.87 -20.28
N PHE A 172 7.91 -8.48 -19.26
CA PHE A 172 7.64 -7.32 -18.43
C PHE A 172 8.86 -6.40 -18.44
N ALA A 173 8.59 -5.10 -18.40
CA ALA A 173 9.57 -4.06 -18.18
C ALA A 173 9.09 -3.20 -17.01
N ILE A 174 9.96 -2.99 -16.02
CA ILE A 174 9.61 -2.32 -14.76
C ILE A 174 10.61 -1.18 -14.54
N THR A 175 10.10 0.03 -14.33
CA THR A 175 10.92 1.19 -13.98
C THR A 175 10.36 1.88 -12.75
N ILE A 176 11.24 2.50 -11.96
CA ILE A 176 10.87 3.27 -10.78
C ILE A 176 10.99 4.74 -11.13
N ARG A 177 10.01 5.53 -10.71
CA ARG A 177 9.98 6.97 -10.90
C ARG A 177 9.66 7.68 -9.60
N ASP A 178 10.34 8.78 -9.31
CA ASP A 178 10.00 9.65 -8.19
C ASP A 178 9.02 10.77 -8.59
N ARG A 179 8.62 11.61 -7.63
CA ARG A 179 7.69 12.73 -7.87
C ARG A 179 8.26 13.85 -8.76
N TRP A 180 9.58 13.87 -8.97
CA TRP A 180 10.29 14.88 -9.79
C TRP A 180 10.57 14.41 -11.21
N LEU A 181 10.08 13.22 -11.58
CA LEU A 181 10.28 12.58 -12.88
C LEU A 181 11.74 12.12 -13.09
N ASN A 182 12.45 11.78 -12.01
CA ASN A 182 13.67 11.00 -12.13
C ASN A 182 13.28 9.52 -12.28
N TYR A 183 13.94 8.82 -13.20
CA TYR A 183 13.70 7.42 -13.51
C TYR A 183 14.92 6.58 -13.19
N SER A 184 14.70 5.37 -12.66
CA SER A 184 15.72 4.33 -12.65
C SER A 184 15.98 3.80 -14.07
N ASP A 185 16.94 2.89 -14.18
CA ASP A 185 16.99 1.98 -15.32
C ASP A 185 15.76 1.03 -15.31
N THR A 186 15.59 0.25 -16.36
CA THR A 186 14.45 -0.66 -16.56
C THR A 186 14.85 -2.11 -16.31
N LEU A 187 14.12 -2.79 -15.42
CA LEU A 187 14.23 -4.23 -15.23
C LEU A 187 13.39 -4.94 -16.29
N TYR A 188 14.04 -5.67 -17.19
CA TYR A 188 13.39 -6.55 -18.15
C TYR A 188 13.37 -7.98 -17.63
N THR A 189 12.20 -8.63 -17.63
CA THR A 189 12.05 -10.04 -17.24
C THR A 189 11.03 -10.75 -18.11
N THR A 190 11.18 -12.07 -18.25
CA THR A 190 10.20 -12.94 -18.94
C THR A 190 9.67 -13.94 -17.93
N LEU A 191 8.37 -13.91 -17.69
CA LEU A 191 7.70 -14.74 -16.68
C LEU A 191 6.54 -15.50 -17.33
N VAL A 192 6.21 -16.66 -16.76
CA VAL A 192 4.97 -17.38 -17.06
C VAL A 192 4.09 -17.25 -15.81
N PRO A 193 3.04 -16.42 -15.82
CA PRO A 193 2.11 -16.30 -14.71
C PRO A 193 1.57 -17.65 -14.24
N LEU A 194 1.31 -17.80 -12.95
CA LEU A 194 0.64 -18.99 -12.45
C LEU A 194 -0.85 -18.89 -12.79
N TYR A 195 -1.46 -20.01 -13.15
CA TYR A 195 -2.91 -20.04 -13.43
C TYR A 195 -3.69 -19.72 -12.17
N GLU A 196 -4.63 -18.78 -12.25
CA GLU A 196 -5.53 -18.42 -11.17
C GLU A 196 -6.97 -18.47 -11.67
N ALA A 197 -7.85 -19.10 -10.91
CA ALA A 197 -9.28 -19.08 -11.11
C ALA A 197 -10.01 -19.00 -9.77
N GLU A 198 -11.28 -18.61 -9.81
CA GLU A 198 -12.20 -18.80 -8.69
C GLU A 198 -12.38 -20.30 -8.43
N ILE A 199 -12.22 -20.73 -7.17
CA ILE A 199 -12.62 -22.06 -6.76
C ILE A 199 -14.16 -22.09 -6.74
N PRO A 200 -14.83 -22.98 -7.49
CA PRO A 200 -16.28 -22.92 -7.62
C PRO A 200 -17.01 -23.12 -6.29
N LYS A 201 -17.79 -22.11 -5.89
CA LYS A 201 -18.64 -22.14 -4.68
C LYS A 201 -19.64 -23.30 -4.66
N SER A 202 -20.00 -23.87 -5.81
CA SER A 202 -20.84 -25.07 -5.90
C SER A 202 -20.24 -26.28 -5.17
N GLY A 203 -18.92 -26.30 -4.97
CA GLY A 203 -18.22 -27.29 -4.17
C GLY A 203 -18.17 -27.00 -2.67
N TYR A 204 -18.54 -25.80 -2.23
CA TYR A 204 -18.33 -25.38 -0.84
C TYR A 204 -19.30 -26.05 0.11
N ARG A 205 -18.81 -26.56 1.23
CA ARG A 205 -19.67 -27.19 2.26
C ARG A 205 -19.28 -26.70 3.65
N ALA A 206 -20.29 -26.45 4.47
CA ALA A 206 -20.08 -26.21 5.89
C ALA A 206 -19.48 -27.46 6.55
N VAL A 207 -18.49 -27.26 7.42
CA VAL A 207 -17.90 -28.32 8.23
C VAL A 207 -17.96 -27.86 9.68
N THR A 208 -18.59 -28.65 10.54
CA THR A 208 -18.64 -28.37 11.97
C THR A 208 -17.74 -29.37 12.69
N LEU A 209 -16.67 -28.89 13.29
CA LEU A 209 -15.77 -29.69 14.11
C LEU A 209 -15.98 -29.38 15.60
N PRO A 210 -15.66 -30.32 16.53
CA PRO A 210 -15.96 -30.15 17.95
C PRO A 210 -15.39 -28.88 18.61
N SER A 211 -14.29 -28.33 18.08
CA SER A 211 -13.65 -27.13 18.62
C SER A 211 -14.09 -25.83 17.94
N ASP A 212 -14.85 -25.91 16.86
CA ASP A 212 -15.34 -24.72 16.15
C ASP A 212 -16.35 -23.97 17.03
N VAL A 213 -16.33 -22.64 16.96
CA VAL A 213 -17.22 -21.82 17.79
C VAL A 213 -18.67 -21.98 17.36
N ALA A 214 -19.59 -21.89 18.32
CA ALA A 214 -21.02 -21.79 18.01
C ALA A 214 -21.32 -20.53 17.18
N LEU A 215 -22.19 -20.68 16.19
CA LEU A 215 -22.72 -19.57 15.39
C LEU A 215 -23.87 -18.87 16.11
N HIS A 216 -24.16 -17.64 15.70
CA HIS A 216 -25.42 -17.00 16.05
C HIS A 216 -26.58 -17.82 15.46
N THR A 217 -27.65 -17.99 16.24
CA THR A 217 -28.75 -18.94 15.97
C THR A 217 -29.51 -18.69 14.67
N SER A 218 -29.48 -17.45 14.16
CA SER A 218 -30.12 -17.08 12.89
C SER A 218 -29.23 -17.22 11.66
N THR A 219 -27.92 -17.46 11.83
CA THR A 219 -26.91 -17.41 10.77
C THR A 219 -26.31 -18.78 10.49
N ALA A 220 -25.69 -18.98 9.32
CA ALA A 220 -25.08 -20.25 8.95
C ALA A 220 -23.80 -20.05 8.14
N ILE A 221 -22.87 -21.01 8.23
CA ILE A 221 -21.66 -21.06 7.37
C ILE A 221 -22.03 -21.04 5.89
N ALA A 222 -23.14 -21.70 5.49
CA ALA A 222 -23.57 -21.75 4.09
C ALA A 222 -23.94 -20.37 3.50
N ASN A 223 -24.18 -19.36 4.34
CA ASN A 223 -24.46 -18.00 3.87
C ASN A 223 -23.22 -17.32 3.29
N LEU A 224 -22.01 -17.81 3.60
CA LEU A 224 -20.76 -17.26 3.11
C LEU A 224 -20.54 -17.42 1.59
N TRP A 225 -21.48 -18.04 0.87
CA TRP A 225 -21.37 -18.27 -0.58
C TRP A 225 -22.75 -18.33 -1.26
N ASP A 226 -23.72 -17.57 -0.75
CA ASP A 226 -25.12 -17.55 -1.22
C ASP A 226 -25.48 -16.33 -2.10
N GLY A 227 -24.50 -15.47 -2.38
CA GLY A 227 -24.60 -14.26 -3.19
C GLY A 227 -25.08 -13.02 -2.43
N ASP A 228 -25.35 -13.10 -1.12
CA ASP A 228 -25.84 -11.98 -0.32
C ASP A 228 -24.76 -11.35 0.55
N LEU A 229 -24.37 -10.13 0.22
CA LEU A 229 -23.33 -9.41 0.96
C LEU A 229 -23.87 -8.63 2.16
N LEU A 230 -25.19 -8.38 2.21
CA LEU A 230 -25.73 -7.25 2.98
C LEU A 230 -26.86 -7.63 3.92
N ASN A 231 -27.62 -8.69 3.68
CA ASN A 231 -28.88 -8.87 4.36
C ASN A 231 -28.73 -9.78 5.57
N TRP A 232 -29.15 -9.30 6.74
CA TRP A 232 -29.35 -10.17 7.89
C TRP A 232 -30.57 -11.09 7.65
N PRO A 233 -30.53 -12.38 8.02
CA PRO A 233 -29.41 -13.11 8.61
C PRO A 233 -28.59 -13.93 7.58
N ARG A 234 -28.60 -13.55 6.31
CA ARG A 234 -27.83 -14.15 5.20
C ARG A 234 -26.35 -13.77 5.26
N VAL A 235 -25.76 -14.01 6.41
CA VAL A 235 -24.36 -13.79 6.75
C VAL A 235 -23.90 -14.93 7.66
N LEU A 236 -22.61 -15.03 7.93
CA LEU A 236 -22.09 -15.76 9.08
C LEU A 236 -21.83 -14.79 10.23
N MET A 237 -22.40 -15.08 11.40
CA MET A 237 -21.98 -14.43 12.64
C MET A 237 -21.60 -15.50 13.67
N THR A 238 -20.42 -15.39 14.28
CA THR A 238 -20.03 -16.27 15.40
C THR A 238 -20.46 -15.69 16.74
N SER A 239 -20.39 -16.48 17.81
CA SER A 239 -20.84 -16.07 19.14
C SER A 239 -20.14 -14.80 19.65
N SER A 240 -20.90 -13.74 19.88
CA SER A 240 -20.42 -12.49 20.50
C SER A 240 -20.12 -12.64 22.00
N ALA A 241 -20.58 -13.73 22.64
CA ALA A 241 -20.34 -14.00 24.05
C ALA A 241 -18.96 -14.64 24.32
N VAL A 242 -18.34 -15.25 23.30
CA VAL A 242 -17.00 -15.85 23.41
C VAL A 242 -15.96 -14.76 23.15
N LEU A 243 -15.07 -14.52 24.10
CA LEU A 243 -14.06 -13.44 23.97
C LEU A 243 -12.64 -13.95 23.71
N THR A 244 -12.44 -15.26 23.68
CA THR A 244 -11.20 -15.91 23.25
C THR A 244 -11.17 -16.03 21.72
N PRO A 245 -10.00 -16.25 21.09
CA PRO A 245 -9.93 -16.50 19.65
C PRO A 245 -10.92 -17.58 19.21
N GLN A 246 -11.61 -17.33 18.10
CA GLN A 246 -12.69 -18.18 17.60
C GLN A 246 -12.38 -18.63 16.18
N TRP A 247 -12.90 -19.78 15.78
CA TRP A 247 -12.74 -20.27 14.41
C TRP A 247 -13.94 -21.08 13.94
N PHE A 248 -14.07 -21.15 12.61
CA PHE A 248 -14.99 -22.05 11.91
C PHE A 248 -14.27 -22.68 10.72
N SER A 249 -14.79 -23.82 10.26
CA SER A 249 -14.19 -24.61 9.18
C SER A 249 -15.15 -24.82 8.00
N PHE A 250 -14.60 -25.00 6.81
CA PHE A 250 -15.37 -25.29 5.60
C PHE A 250 -14.54 -26.08 4.58
N ASP A 251 -15.23 -26.84 3.73
CA ASP A 251 -14.65 -27.54 2.58
C ASP A 251 -14.79 -26.66 1.35
N ILE A 252 -13.72 -26.44 0.57
CA ILE A 252 -13.77 -25.70 -0.70
C ILE A 252 -14.12 -26.61 -1.90
N GLY A 253 -14.36 -27.89 -1.65
CA GLY A 253 -14.83 -28.90 -2.60
C GLY A 253 -13.72 -29.58 -3.40
N LYS A 254 -12.54 -28.97 -3.53
CA LYS A 254 -11.43 -29.52 -4.30
C LYS A 254 -10.06 -29.17 -3.73
N LEU A 255 -9.14 -30.14 -3.78
CA LEU A 255 -7.72 -29.93 -3.48
C LEU A 255 -7.14 -28.91 -4.46
N SER A 256 -6.70 -27.76 -3.94
CA SER A 256 -6.29 -26.62 -4.77
C SER A 256 -5.03 -25.95 -4.24
N ALA A 257 -4.18 -25.41 -5.13
CA ALA A 257 -3.11 -24.50 -4.75
C ALA A 257 -3.71 -23.10 -4.61
N LEU A 258 -3.76 -22.53 -3.40
CA LEU A 258 -4.50 -21.29 -3.16
C LEU A 258 -3.64 -20.06 -3.45
N SER A 259 -4.24 -19.05 -4.06
CA SER A 259 -3.61 -17.76 -4.32
C SER A 259 -4.04 -16.70 -3.31
N ARG A 260 -5.34 -16.62 -3.03
CA ARG A 260 -5.94 -15.64 -2.12
C ARG A 260 -7.34 -16.06 -1.69
N VAL A 261 -7.83 -15.40 -0.66
CA VAL A 261 -9.27 -15.32 -0.34
C VAL A 261 -9.72 -13.87 -0.43
N VAL A 262 -10.92 -13.66 -0.95
CA VAL A 262 -11.64 -12.39 -0.83
C VAL A 262 -12.70 -12.57 0.23
N ILE A 263 -12.75 -11.66 1.20
CA ILE A 263 -13.75 -11.66 2.26
C ILE A 263 -14.53 -10.35 2.17
N TRP A 264 -15.86 -10.47 2.11
CA TRP A 264 -16.79 -9.37 2.26
C TRP A 264 -17.33 -9.43 3.68
N ASP A 265 -16.82 -8.54 4.54
CA ASP A 265 -17.34 -8.38 5.89
C ASP A 265 -18.80 -7.89 5.85
N TYR A 266 -19.62 -8.34 6.80
CA TYR A 266 -21.00 -7.87 6.90
C TYR A 266 -21.03 -6.40 7.34
N PRO A 267 -21.58 -5.45 6.56
CA PRO A 267 -21.66 -4.07 7.00
C PRO A 267 -22.71 -3.92 8.10
N GLU A 268 -22.25 -3.84 9.35
CA GLU A 268 -23.08 -3.72 10.54
C GLU A 268 -23.69 -2.31 10.68
N TYR A 269 -24.72 -2.21 11.53
CA TYR A 269 -25.43 -0.95 11.77
C TYR A 269 -24.79 -0.15 12.90
N LEU A 270 -24.41 1.10 12.60
CA LEU A 270 -24.05 2.13 13.60
C LEU A 270 -24.80 3.43 13.29
N ASN A 271 -24.52 4.05 12.15
CA ASN A 271 -25.22 5.23 11.60
C ASN A 271 -25.59 4.97 10.13
N GLY A 272 -26.19 3.80 9.88
CA GLY A 272 -26.25 3.18 8.57
C GLY A 272 -25.29 2.00 8.44
N ARG A 273 -25.11 1.49 7.22
CA ARG A 273 -24.23 0.37 6.89
C ARG A 273 -22.77 0.78 7.05
N THR A 274 -22.06 0.11 7.94
CA THR A 274 -20.70 0.47 8.38
C THR A 274 -19.76 -0.69 8.16
N TYR A 275 -18.68 -0.49 7.38
CA TYR A 275 -17.57 -1.44 7.25
C TYR A 275 -16.46 -1.11 8.25
N PHE A 276 -15.53 -2.05 8.44
CA PHE A 276 -14.43 -1.92 9.40
C PHE A 276 -14.94 -1.61 10.83
N TYR A 277 -16.06 -2.25 11.20
CA TYR A 277 -16.80 -2.01 12.43
C TYR A 277 -17.28 -3.33 13.04
N GLY A 278 -17.54 -3.35 14.35
CA GLY A 278 -18.14 -4.51 15.02
C GLY A 278 -17.33 -5.80 14.85
N GLY A 279 -18.00 -6.85 14.40
CA GLY A 279 -17.49 -8.19 14.13
C GLY A 279 -16.75 -8.35 12.80
N ASN A 280 -16.58 -7.28 12.01
CA ASN A 280 -15.73 -7.33 10.82
C ASN A 280 -14.32 -7.80 11.20
N LEU A 281 -13.72 -8.65 10.36
CA LEU A 281 -12.39 -9.21 10.64
C LEU A 281 -11.32 -8.10 10.68
N ASN A 282 -10.45 -8.15 11.68
CA ASN A 282 -9.29 -7.25 11.79
C ASN A 282 -7.99 -8.02 11.82
N GLU A 283 -7.70 -8.79 12.87
CA GLU A 283 -6.48 -9.60 12.97
C GLU A 283 -6.86 -11.08 13.04
N PHE A 284 -6.45 -11.87 12.06
CA PHE A 284 -6.90 -13.24 11.91
C PHE A 284 -5.89 -14.13 11.20
N GLU A 285 -6.10 -15.43 11.28
CA GLU A 285 -5.29 -16.45 10.62
C GLU A 285 -6.18 -17.28 9.70
N ILE A 286 -5.59 -17.74 8.59
CA ILE A 286 -6.21 -18.77 7.76
C ILE A 286 -5.35 -20.01 7.81
N TRP A 287 -5.99 -21.15 8.01
CA TRP A 287 -5.37 -22.46 8.09
C TRP A 287 -5.98 -23.37 7.04
N GLY A 288 -5.19 -24.35 6.58
CA GLY A 288 -5.65 -25.33 5.61
C GLY A 288 -5.19 -26.75 5.93
N THR A 289 -6.00 -27.72 5.51
CA THR A 289 -5.68 -29.15 5.61
C THR A 289 -6.37 -29.95 4.50
N ASN A 290 -5.96 -31.21 4.38
CA ASN A 290 -6.62 -32.21 3.53
C ASN A 290 -7.31 -33.30 4.36
N ASN A 291 -7.06 -33.35 5.66
CA ASN A 291 -7.58 -34.38 6.56
C ASN A 291 -7.87 -33.75 7.93
N PRO A 292 -8.99 -33.02 8.07
CA PRO A 292 -9.35 -32.39 9.34
C PRO A 292 -9.53 -33.46 10.42
N PRO A 293 -8.92 -33.29 11.60
CA PRO A 293 -9.01 -34.29 12.65
C PRO A 293 -10.42 -34.30 13.26
N ALA A 294 -10.93 -35.50 13.58
CA ALA A 294 -12.28 -35.67 14.10
C ALA A 294 -12.52 -34.99 15.46
N ASP A 295 -11.45 -34.77 16.23
CA ASP A 295 -11.49 -34.04 17.51
C ASP A 295 -11.59 -32.52 17.34
N GLY A 296 -11.46 -32.01 16.11
CA GLY A 296 -11.48 -30.59 15.79
C GLY A 296 -10.22 -29.82 16.15
N SER A 297 -9.18 -30.45 16.69
CA SER A 297 -7.91 -29.80 17.01
C SER A 297 -7.24 -29.17 15.78
N PHE A 298 -6.15 -28.43 16.02
CA PHE A 298 -5.29 -27.93 14.93
C PHE A 298 -4.30 -28.97 14.41
N THR A 299 -4.39 -30.23 14.87
CA THR A 299 -3.59 -31.34 14.33
C THR A 299 -3.83 -31.46 12.82
N ASN A 300 -2.77 -31.65 12.03
CA ASN A 300 -2.79 -31.69 10.56
C ASN A 300 -3.19 -30.38 9.86
N TRP A 301 -3.43 -29.29 10.58
CA TRP A 301 -3.64 -27.98 9.97
C TRP A 301 -2.31 -27.27 9.76
N THR A 302 -2.15 -26.69 8.57
CA THR A 302 -1.02 -25.81 8.24
C THR A 302 -1.52 -24.37 8.23
N LYS A 303 -0.81 -23.46 8.90
CA LYS A 303 -1.12 -22.02 8.82
C LYS A 303 -0.74 -21.53 7.42
N LEU A 304 -1.70 -20.99 6.70
CA LEU A 304 -1.51 -20.46 5.34
C LEU A 304 -1.15 -18.97 5.35
N GLY A 305 -1.55 -18.26 6.41
CA GLY A 305 -1.18 -16.86 6.59
C GLY A 305 -1.75 -16.25 7.88
N THR A 306 -1.14 -15.13 8.26
CA THR A 306 -1.64 -14.21 9.29
C THR A 306 -1.95 -12.89 8.61
N PHE A 307 -3.14 -12.36 8.83
CA PHE A 307 -3.67 -11.21 8.11
C PHE A 307 -4.13 -10.11 9.05
N LYS A 308 -3.98 -8.88 8.57
CA LYS A 308 -4.55 -7.69 9.20
C LYS A 308 -5.35 -6.89 8.18
N ALA A 309 -6.62 -6.65 8.44
CA ALA A 309 -7.46 -5.80 7.61
C ALA A 309 -6.92 -4.36 7.64
N LYS A 310 -6.72 -3.77 6.47
CA LYS A 310 -6.31 -2.37 6.34
C LYS A 310 -7.54 -1.53 6.01
N LYS A 311 -7.91 -0.65 6.92
CA LYS A 311 -8.92 0.38 6.66
C LYS A 311 -8.32 1.46 5.76
N PRO A 312 -8.83 1.67 4.53
CA PRO A 312 -8.24 2.59 3.56
C PRO A 312 -8.04 4.00 4.11
N SER A 313 -9.07 4.55 4.76
CA SER A 313 -9.04 5.94 5.21
C SER A 313 -8.13 6.19 6.41
N GLY A 314 -7.74 5.15 7.15
CA GLY A 314 -7.02 5.28 8.42
C GLY A 314 -7.79 6.02 9.53
N THR A 315 -9.06 6.37 9.31
CA THR A 315 -9.85 7.13 10.29
C THR A 315 -10.20 6.28 11.51
N ALA A 316 -10.48 6.94 12.64
CA ALA A 316 -10.81 6.27 13.90
C ALA A 316 -12.03 5.32 13.79
N TYR A 317 -12.08 4.33 14.70
CA TYR A 317 -13.20 3.38 14.81
C TYR A 317 -14.55 4.11 14.90
N GLY A 318 -15.57 3.57 14.23
CA GLY A 318 -16.91 4.18 14.14
C GLY A 318 -17.07 5.27 13.07
N ASN A 319 -15.99 5.77 12.47
CA ASN A 319 -16.05 6.62 11.29
C ASN A 319 -15.94 5.78 10.03
N ASN A 320 -16.81 5.98 9.05
CA ASN A 320 -16.81 5.22 7.80
C ASN A 320 -16.87 6.18 6.62
N THR A 321 -15.77 6.28 5.88
CA THR A 321 -15.65 7.20 4.74
C THR A 321 -16.15 6.55 3.44
N THR A 322 -16.32 7.33 2.38
CA THR A 322 -16.67 6.79 1.06
C THR A 322 -15.64 5.79 0.54
N GLU A 323 -14.35 6.00 0.83
CA GLU A 323 -13.28 5.07 0.45
C GLU A 323 -13.40 3.72 1.19
N ASP A 324 -13.71 3.76 2.49
CA ASP A 324 -13.94 2.56 3.29
C ASP A 324 -15.17 1.79 2.77
N VAL A 325 -16.26 2.50 2.45
CA VAL A 325 -17.47 1.89 1.87
C VAL A 325 -17.16 1.22 0.54
N ALA A 326 -16.43 1.90 -0.36
CA ALA A 326 -16.06 1.33 -1.65
C ALA A 326 -15.19 0.08 -1.49
N ALA A 327 -14.21 0.10 -0.58
CA ALA A 327 -13.37 -1.06 -0.29
C ALA A 327 -14.16 -2.24 0.28
N GLY A 328 -15.07 -1.99 1.22
CA GLY A 328 -15.94 -3.03 1.78
C GLY A 328 -16.86 -3.67 0.74
N GLN A 329 -17.42 -2.87 -0.17
CA GLN A 329 -18.31 -3.35 -1.24
C GLN A 329 -17.60 -4.25 -2.27
N ILE A 330 -16.33 -3.97 -2.60
CA ILE A 330 -15.56 -4.81 -3.52
C ILE A 330 -14.90 -6.03 -2.84
N GLY A 331 -14.84 -6.04 -1.50
CA GLY A 331 -14.26 -7.10 -0.70
C GLY A 331 -12.75 -6.95 -0.50
N LEU A 332 -12.26 -7.45 0.64
CA LEU A 332 -10.85 -7.37 1.01
C LEU A 332 -10.09 -8.60 0.54
N ASN A 333 -8.97 -8.37 -0.15
CA ASN A 333 -8.14 -9.42 -0.71
C ASN A 333 -7.02 -9.79 0.26
N TYR A 334 -6.94 -11.08 0.61
CA TYR A 334 -5.90 -11.64 1.47
C TYR A 334 -5.09 -12.66 0.66
N THR A 335 -3.90 -12.25 0.23
CA THR A 335 -3.02 -13.04 -0.65
C THR A 335 -2.17 -14.00 0.20
N PHE A 336 -2.12 -15.27 -0.19
CA PHE A 336 -1.24 -16.25 0.45
C PHE A 336 0.18 -16.13 -0.08
N ASP A 337 1.16 -16.48 0.76
CA ASP A 337 2.54 -16.55 0.31
C ASP A 337 2.77 -17.74 -0.62
N ALA A 338 3.80 -17.60 -1.46
CA ALA A 338 4.23 -18.69 -2.31
C ALA A 338 4.71 -19.88 -1.46
N GLY A 339 4.48 -21.10 -1.96
CA GLY A 339 4.97 -22.32 -1.32
C GLY A 339 4.04 -22.90 -0.24
N ILE A 340 2.86 -22.32 -0.01
CA ILE A 340 1.84 -22.99 0.82
C ILE A 340 1.40 -24.33 0.19
N PRO A 341 1.05 -25.34 1.00
CA PRO A 341 0.60 -26.63 0.46
C PRO A 341 -0.74 -26.51 -0.27
N LYS A 342 -1.02 -27.43 -1.20
CA LYS A 342 -2.38 -27.61 -1.71
C LYS A 342 -3.30 -28.08 -0.57
N VAL A 343 -4.46 -27.44 -0.44
CA VAL A 343 -5.44 -27.74 0.62
C VAL A 343 -6.85 -27.86 0.05
N ARG A 344 -7.75 -28.49 0.82
CA ARG A 344 -9.18 -28.60 0.50
C ARG A 344 -10.06 -28.01 1.61
N TYR A 345 -9.69 -28.20 2.86
CA TYR A 345 -10.42 -27.66 3.99
C TYR A 345 -9.73 -26.40 4.47
N LEU A 346 -10.52 -25.36 4.73
CA LEU A 346 -10.06 -24.10 5.28
C LEU A 346 -10.67 -23.85 6.64
N ARG A 347 -9.94 -23.13 7.47
CA ARG A 347 -10.37 -22.65 8.78
C ARG A 347 -9.95 -21.20 8.92
N ILE A 348 -10.91 -20.34 9.23
CA ILE A 348 -10.67 -18.92 9.53
C ILE A 348 -10.71 -18.78 11.04
N LYS A 349 -9.62 -18.25 11.62
CA LYS A 349 -9.48 -18.02 13.06
C LYS A 349 -9.34 -16.52 13.32
N SER A 350 -10.34 -15.92 13.94
CA SER A 350 -10.30 -14.53 14.37
C SER A 350 -9.59 -14.41 15.71
N ASN A 351 -8.57 -13.56 15.75
CA ASN A 351 -7.89 -13.16 16.98
C ASN A 351 -8.38 -11.79 17.46
N LYS A 352 -8.84 -10.93 16.54
CA LYS A 352 -9.38 -9.62 16.83
C LYS A 352 -10.30 -9.14 15.72
N ASN A 353 -11.45 -8.57 16.07
CA ASN A 353 -12.31 -7.81 15.16
C ASN A 353 -12.16 -6.29 15.40
N TRP A 354 -12.91 -5.47 14.68
CA TRP A 354 -12.77 -4.01 14.77
C TRP A 354 -13.20 -3.41 16.11
N GLN A 355 -14.11 -4.04 16.86
CA GLN A 355 -14.48 -3.58 18.21
C GLN A 355 -13.56 -4.10 19.33
N GLY A 356 -12.54 -4.89 19.01
CA GLY A 356 -11.57 -5.41 19.98
C GLY A 356 -11.98 -6.70 20.69
N THR A 357 -12.98 -7.42 20.18
CA THR A 357 -13.34 -8.79 20.61
C THR A 357 -12.92 -9.79 19.52
N THR A 358 -13.50 -11.00 19.48
CA THR A 358 -13.05 -12.08 18.57
C THR A 358 -14.12 -12.66 17.66
N PHE A 359 -15.40 -12.28 17.84
CA PHE A 359 -16.45 -12.79 16.96
C PHE A 359 -16.31 -12.23 15.55
N MET A 360 -16.82 -12.99 14.58
CA MET A 360 -16.76 -12.66 13.15
C MET A 360 -18.15 -12.37 12.64
N ALA A 361 -18.29 -11.35 11.80
CA ALA A 361 -19.49 -11.02 11.04
C ALA A 361 -19.10 -10.86 9.57
N ILE A 362 -19.33 -11.90 8.78
CA ILE A 362 -18.87 -12.02 7.39
C ILE A 362 -20.10 -12.24 6.51
N GLY A 363 -20.29 -11.39 5.50
CA GLY A 363 -21.33 -11.61 4.50
C GLY A 363 -20.99 -12.80 3.61
N GLU A 364 -19.81 -12.76 3.01
CA GLU A 364 -19.46 -13.63 1.89
C GLU A 364 -17.96 -13.85 1.77
N LEU A 365 -17.55 -14.94 1.11
CA LEU A 365 -16.15 -15.19 0.76
C LEU A 365 -15.98 -15.92 -0.56
N GLN A 366 -14.84 -15.69 -1.21
CA GLN A 366 -14.44 -16.39 -2.45
C GLN A 366 -12.98 -16.79 -2.34
N VAL A 367 -12.67 -18.06 -2.63
CA VAL A 367 -11.31 -18.60 -2.65
C VAL A 367 -10.84 -18.64 -4.09
N TYR A 368 -9.58 -18.29 -4.32
CA TYR A 368 -8.95 -18.31 -5.64
C TYR A 368 -7.71 -19.20 -5.60
N GLY A 369 -7.35 -19.74 -6.76
CA GLY A 369 -6.15 -20.54 -6.92
C GLY A 369 -6.16 -21.40 -8.16
N ASP A 370 -5.35 -22.46 -8.14
CA ASP A 370 -5.31 -23.49 -9.16
C ASP A 370 -5.97 -24.78 -8.66
N PRO A 371 -7.22 -25.09 -9.09
CA PRO A 371 -7.90 -26.34 -8.77
C PRO A 371 -7.45 -27.52 -9.63
N ARG A 372 -6.49 -27.38 -10.56
CA ARG A 372 -6.11 -28.44 -11.52
C ARG A 372 -5.20 -29.51 -10.89
#